data_AF-A0A9D8B2M4-F1
#
_entry.id   AF-A0A9D8B2M4-F1
#
_cell.length_a   1.000
_cell.length_b   1.000
_cell.length_c   1.000
_cell.angle_alpha   90.00
_cell.angle_beta   90.00
_cell.angle_gamma   90.00
#
_symmetry.space_group_name_H-M   'P 1'
#
loop_
_entity.id
_entity.type
_entity.pdbx_description
1 polymer ?
#
loop_
_entity_poly.entity_id
_entity_poly.type
_entity_poly.pdbx_seq_one_letter_code
_entity_poly.pdbx_strand_id
1 'polypeptide(L)'
;MRATLILCNRRVKSLAKLYRFCTCLYNARRMVATVVGHRSSVVFQGDAMNLLAEMSWEQVKEYLARDDRVILPLGSTEEHGRHLGLGTDSFEAEAIARGAGEVTGVAVAPTLNYGMALMQMAFPGTLSLRPTTLIAALEDLLRALYRHGFRRVFVVNGHGGNAAALSSAAQMATQDAPGLRVKSFEWWTDAESYRVVIEMLGEQVGSHASPGETALMLAICPRAVYLERSTGRDAPVKPSREMTTVQNFAQKYPDGIMGRDPRGATREVGEALLKKSVEICAREIAGWT
;
A
#
# COMPACT_ATOMS: atom_id res chain seq x y z
N MET A 1 48.04 6.59 -54.93
CA MET A 1 48.06 8.01 -55.31
C MET A 1 46.72 8.65 -54.94
N ARG A 2 46.79 9.68 -54.08
CA ARG A 2 45.97 10.92 -53.98
C ARG A 2 44.55 10.88 -54.59
N ALA A 3 43.47 10.91 -53.80
CA ALA A 3 42.84 12.07 -53.13
C ALA A 3 42.21 13.12 -54.07
N THR A 4 40.89 13.35 -53.94
CA THR A 4 40.09 14.62 -54.04
C THR A 4 38.60 14.20 -54.24
N LEU A 5 37.65 14.20 -53.29
CA LEU A 5 37.03 15.24 -52.43
C LEU A 5 35.98 16.12 -53.18
N ILE A 6 34.80 16.22 -52.53
CA ILE A 6 33.77 17.30 -52.54
C ILE A 6 32.43 17.02 -53.29
N LEU A 7 31.35 17.21 -52.52
CA LEU A 7 29.91 17.45 -52.81
C LEU A 7 29.01 16.20 -52.80
N CYS A 8 27.86 16.12 -52.10
CA CYS A 8 27.17 16.97 -51.14
C CYS A 8 26.03 16.10 -50.58
N ASN A 9 26.06 15.69 -49.31
CA ASN A 9 25.24 16.29 -48.24
C ASN A 9 23.71 16.20 -48.46
N ARG A 10 23.06 15.18 -47.86
CA ARG A 10 21.79 15.31 -47.11
C ARG A 10 21.37 13.96 -46.49
N ARG A 11 21.08 13.99 -45.19
CA ARG A 11 20.44 12.95 -44.34
C ARG A 11 21.32 11.91 -43.64
N VAL A 12 22.32 12.38 -42.87
CA VAL A 12 22.75 11.68 -41.64
C VAL A 12 22.99 12.73 -40.55
N LYS A 13 21.92 13.36 -40.07
CA LYS A 13 21.92 14.21 -38.86
C LYS A 13 20.56 14.13 -38.15
N SER A 14 20.36 13.08 -37.37
CA SER A 14 19.41 13.11 -36.22
C SER A 14 19.64 12.03 -35.15
N LEU A 15 20.58 11.10 -35.32
CA LEU A 15 20.79 9.99 -34.38
C LEU A 15 21.79 10.25 -33.22
N ALA A 16 22.15 11.50 -32.96
CA ALA A 16 23.09 11.89 -31.89
C ALA A 16 22.48 12.85 -30.84
N LYS A 17 21.16 12.80 -30.64
CA LYS A 17 20.44 13.59 -29.61
C LYS A 17 19.61 12.76 -28.61
N LEU A 18 19.82 11.44 -28.54
CA LEU A 18 19.06 10.54 -27.66
C LEU A 18 19.92 9.72 -26.67
N TYR A 19 21.09 10.24 -26.28
CA TYR A 19 21.98 9.61 -25.28
C TYR A 19 22.45 10.62 -24.21
N ARG A 20 21.50 11.37 -23.64
CA ARG A 20 21.76 12.31 -22.51
C ARG A 20 20.54 12.47 -21.59
N PHE A 21 19.90 11.36 -21.21
CA PHE A 21 18.85 11.33 -20.18
C PHE A 21 18.90 9.98 -19.47
N CYS A 22 19.86 9.80 -18.55
CA CYS A 22 19.85 8.84 -17.44
C CYS A 22 21.23 8.83 -16.77
N THR A 23 21.60 9.94 -16.12
CA THR A 23 22.71 9.99 -15.15
C THR A 23 22.68 11.37 -14.51
N CYS A 24 21.99 11.48 -13.38
CA CYS A 24 22.17 12.48 -12.32
C CYS A 24 20.90 12.50 -11.48
N LEU A 25 20.90 11.72 -10.40
CA LEU A 25 20.22 12.04 -9.14
C LEU A 25 20.77 11.03 -8.11
N TYR A 26 22.09 11.15 -7.88
CA TYR A 26 22.77 10.55 -6.73
C TYR A 26 23.61 11.67 -6.11
N ASN A 27 23.36 11.93 -4.82
CA ASN A 27 24.07 12.84 -3.92
C ASN A 27 23.87 14.36 -4.07
N ALA A 28 23.12 14.95 -3.13
CA ALA A 28 23.49 16.21 -2.47
C ALA A 28 22.80 16.32 -1.09
N ARG A 29 23.60 16.28 -0.01
CA ARG A 29 23.21 16.68 1.36
C ARG A 29 23.66 18.13 1.61
N ARG A 30 22.79 18.90 2.30
CA ARG A 30 22.97 20.22 2.99
C ARG A 30 23.21 21.43 2.06
N MET A 31 22.61 22.63 2.22
CA MET A 31 22.08 23.31 3.41
C MET A 31 21.31 24.63 3.06
N VAL A 32 20.40 25.04 3.97
CA VAL A 32 19.82 26.38 4.30
C VAL A 32 18.71 27.02 3.44
N ALA A 33 17.70 27.49 4.19
CA ALA A 33 16.37 28.00 3.82
C ALA A 33 16.32 29.48 3.38
N THR A 34 15.25 29.83 2.67
CA THR A 34 14.59 31.15 2.80
C THR A 34 13.08 30.99 2.61
N VAL A 35 12.32 31.66 3.48
CA VAL A 35 10.87 31.60 3.71
C VAL A 35 10.11 32.33 2.60
N VAL A 36 8.93 31.82 2.21
CA VAL A 36 7.59 32.49 2.18
C VAL A 36 6.64 31.60 1.34
N GLY A 37 5.51 31.19 1.93
CA GLY A 37 4.35 30.70 1.16
C GLY A 37 3.69 29.45 1.73
N HIS A 38 2.59 29.65 2.45
CA HIS A 38 1.62 28.68 2.98
C HIS A 38 1.67 27.27 2.35
N ARG A 39 2.16 26.30 3.13
CA ARG A 39 1.86 24.87 3.00
C ARG A 39 1.71 24.28 4.39
N SER A 40 0.49 23.94 4.78
CA SER A 40 0.25 23.04 5.91
C SER A 40 0.35 21.61 5.41
N SER A 41 1.56 21.18 5.02
CA SER A 41 1.88 19.75 4.96
C SER A 41 2.35 19.35 6.34
N VAL A 42 1.72 18.33 6.94
CA VAL A 42 2.27 17.69 8.13
C VAL A 42 3.59 17.04 7.70
N VAL A 43 4.71 17.71 8.00
CA VAL A 43 6.04 17.17 7.81
C VAL A 43 6.50 16.71 9.19
N PHE A 44 6.51 15.40 9.40
CA PHE A 44 7.21 14.82 10.54
C PHE A 44 8.71 14.91 10.25
N GLN A 45 9.45 15.70 11.02
CA GLN A 45 10.91 15.76 10.92
C GLN A 45 11.51 14.62 11.77
N GLY A 46 11.79 13.48 11.15
CA GLY A 46 12.56 12.38 11.72
C GLY A 46 13.80 12.06 10.89
N ASP A 47 14.80 11.41 11.50
CA ASP A 47 15.91 10.79 10.79
C ASP A 47 15.40 9.96 9.60
N ALA A 48 16.16 9.89 8.49
CA ALA A 48 15.73 9.27 7.24
C ALA A 48 14.99 7.94 7.47
N MET A 49 13.74 7.86 7.00
CA MET A 49 12.86 6.71 7.20
C MET A 49 13.56 5.40 6.82
N ASN A 50 13.49 4.39 7.70
CA ASN A 50 14.14 3.09 7.51
C ASN A 50 13.36 2.24 6.49
N LEU A 51 13.43 2.60 5.21
CA LEU A 51 12.82 1.81 4.14
C LEU A 51 13.78 0.68 3.77
N LEU A 52 13.38 -0.57 4.02
CA LEU A 52 14.23 -1.73 3.74
C LEU A 52 14.61 -1.81 2.25
N ALA A 53 13.73 -1.33 1.37
CA ALA A 53 13.97 -1.22 -0.07
C ALA A 53 15.12 -0.27 -0.46
N GLU A 54 15.49 0.66 0.42
CA GLU A 54 16.53 1.68 0.20
C GLU A 54 17.79 1.44 1.04
N MET A 55 17.77 0.41 1.90
CA MET A 55 18.88 0.03 2.75
C MET A 55 19.78 -1.00 2.05
N SER A 56 21.09 -0.80 2.14
CA SER A 56 22.06 -1.87 1.89
C SER A 56 21.97 -2.94 2.98
N TRP A 57 22.39 -4.17 2.68
CA TRP A 57 22.39 -5.26 3.65
C TRP A 57 23.26 -4.94 4.90
N GLU A 58 24.30 -4.10 4.78
CA GLU A 58 25.10 -3.64 5.91
C GLU A 58 24.30 -2.72 6.84
N GLN A 59 23.52 -1.80 6.29
CA GLN A 59 22.61 -0.96 7.08
C GLN A 59 21.51 -1.78 7.77
N VAL A 60 21.05 -2.87 7.14
CA VAL A 60 20.10 -3.80 7.80
C VAL A 60 20.76 -4.49 8.99
N LYS A 61 22.02 -4.92 8.85
CA LYS A 61 22.78 -5.50 9.97
C LYS A 61 22.95 -4.50 11.12
N GLU A 62 23.24 -3.24 10.83
CA GLU A 62 23.32 -2.16 11.83
C GLU A 62 21.96 -1.89 12.50
N TYR A 63 20.88 -1.92 11.74
CA TYR A 63 19.52 -1.78 12.26
C TYR A 63 19.17 -2.92 13.23
N LEU A 64 19.48 -4.16 12.85
CA LEU A 64 19.17 -5.34 13.66
C LEU A 64 19.96 -5.41 14.98
N ALA A 65 21.04 -4.65 15.11
CA ALA A 65 21.76 -4.52 16.38
C ALA A 65 20.99 -3.71 17.44
N ARG A 66 19.97 -2.94 17.02
CA ARG A 66 19.18 -2.04 17.89
C ARG A 66 17.70 -2.36 17.94
N ASP A 67 17.13 -2.89 16.86
CA ASP A 67 15.70 -3.17 16.75
C ASP A 67 15.47 -4.39 15.85
N ASP A 68 14.62 -5.32 16.29
CA ASP A 68 14.30 -6.56 15.58
C ASP A 68 12.88 -6.53 14.98
N ARG A 69 12.23 -5.36 15.02
CA ARG A 69 10.90 -5.13 14.48
C ARG A 69 10.97 -4.80 13.00
N VAL A 70 9.92 -5.13 12.26
CA VAL A 70 9.73 -4.71 10.87
C VAL A 70 8.26 -4.59 10.57
N ILE A 71 7.88 -3.59 9.79
CA ILE A 71 6.52 -3.41 9.27
C ILE A 71 6.48 -4.01 7.86
N LEU A 72 5.55 -4.93 7.60
CA LEU A 72 5.31 -5.52 6.29
C LEU A 72 3.98 -5.02 5.73
N PRO A 73 3.98 -4.13 4.71
CA PRO A 73 2.77 -3.76 4.02
C PRO A 73 2.29 -4.92 3.13
N LEU A 74 1.02 -5.30 3.27
CA LEU A 74 0.38 -6.39 2.54
C LEU A 74 -0.89 -5.87 1.85
N GLY A 75 -0.87 -5.76 0.53
CA GLY A 75 -2.01 -5.28 -0.26
C GLY A 75 -2.65 -6.35 -1.14
N SER A 76 -3.21 -5.89 -2.25
CA SER A 76 -3.81 -6.69 -3.33
C SER A 76 -3.77 -5.89 -4.63
N THR A 77 -4.00 -6.58 -5.75
CA THR A 77 -4.28 -5.94 -7.04
C THR A 77 -5.65 -6.39 -7.50
N GLU A 78 -6.68 -5.59 -7.24
CA GLU A 78 -8.07 -5.97 -7.49
C GLU A 78 -8.95 -4.80 -7.90
N GLU A 79 -10.06 -5.11 -8.56
CA GLU A 79 -11.12 -4.16 -8.85
C GLU A 79 -11.53 -3.41 -7.57
N HIS A 80 -11.79 -2.11 -7.68
CA HIS A 80 -12.32 -1.28 -6.59
C HIS A 80 -13.42 -0.39 -7.15
N GLY A 81 -14.37 -1.06 -7.80
CA GLY A 81 -15.34 -0.43 -8.67
C GLY A 81 -14.73 0.38 -9.81
N ARG A 82 -15.57 1.21 -10.42
CA ARG A 82 -15.17 1.96 -11.63
C ARG A 82 -14.31 3.19 -11.35
N HIS A 83 -14.28 3.65 -10.09
CA HIS A 83 -13.70 4.92 -9.69
C HIS A 83 -12.34 4.82 -9.02
N LEU A 84 -11.90 3.65 -8.56
CA LEU A 84 -10.56 3.49 -7.97
C LEU A 84 -9.64 2.64 -8.85
N GLY A 85 -8.35 2.93 -8.76
CA GLY A 85 -7.32 2.12 -9.40
C GLY A 85 -7.15 0.75 -8.73
N LEU A 86 -6.61 -0.22 -9.47
CA LEU A 86 -6.48 -1.61 -9.02
C LEU A 86 -5.53 -1.81 -7.82
N GLY A 87 -4.71 -0.82 -7.48
CA GLY A 87 -3.71 -0.89 -6.42
C GLY A 87 -4.12 -0.24 -5.10
N THR A 88 -5.42 0.03 -4.89
CA THR A 88 -5.95 0.69 -3.69
C THR A 88 -5.40 0.06 -2.41
N ASP A 89 -5.60 -1.24 -2.21
CA ASP A 89 -5.16 -1.98 -1.02
C ASP A 89 -3.65 -1.84 -0.76
N SER A 90 -2.85 -1.91 -1.81
CA SER A 90 -1.39 -1.75 -1.73
C SER A 90 -0.99 -0.33 -1.34
N PHE A 91 -1.63 0.69 -1.94
CA PHE A 91 -1.33 2.08 -1.60
C PHE A 91 -1.74 2.44 -0.19
N GLU A 92 -2.90 1.97 0.27
CA GLU A 92 -3.37 2.21 1.64
C GLU A 92 -2.46 1.54 2.68
N ALA A 93 -2.17 0.25 2.49
CA ALA A 93 -1.26 -0.49 3.37
C ALA A 93 0.12 0.15 3.44
N GLU A 94 0.67 0.54 2.28
CA GLU A 94 1.98 1.18 2.19
C GLU A 94 1.99 2.56 2.86
N ALA A 95 0.97 3.39 2.64
CA ALA A 95 0.90 4.72 3.23
C ALA A 95 0.83 4.67 4.76
N ILE A 96 -0.02 3.79 5.31
CA ILE A 96 -0.14 3.58 6.76
C ILE A 96 1.16 3.02 7.34
N ALA A 97 1.76 2.01 6.69
CA ALA A 97 3.01 1.40 7.14
C ALA A 97 4.18 2.39 7.15
N ARG A 98 4.32 3.22 6.10
CA ARG A 98 5.34 4.28 6.03
C ARG A 98 5.14 5.32 7.12
N GLY A 99 3.91 5.82 7.31
CA GLY A 99 3.63 6.77 8.39
C GLY A 99 3.93 6.21 9.77
N ALA A 100 3.59 4.94 10.03
CA ALA A 100 3.91 4.28 11.29
C ALA A 100 5.43 4.06 11.46
N GLY A 101 6.13 3.69 10.39
CA GLY A 101 7.59 3.57 10.37
C GLY A 101 8.31 4.88 10.63
N GLU A 102 7.79 5.99 10.08
CA GLU A 102 8.30 7.35 10.33
C GLU A 102 8.14 7.75 11.80
N VAL A 103 7.00 7.46 12.43
CA VAL A 103 6.74 7.79 13.84
C VAL A 103 7.56 6.92 14.79
N THR A 104 7.72 5.64 14.48
CA THR A 104 8.33 4.65 15.40
C THR A 104 9.82 4.40 15.16
N GLY A 105 10.35 4.81 14.00
CA GLY A 105 11.68 4.45 13.52
C GLY A 105 11.82 2.99 13.07
N VAL A 106 10.74 2.19 13.10
CA VAL A 106 10.76 0.78 12.69
C VAL A 106 10.91 0.67 11.18
N ALA A 107 11.71 -0.31 10.72
CA ALA A 107 11.93 -0.51 9.30
C ALA A 107 10.66 -0.97 8.57
N VAL A 108 10.44 -0.47 7.34
CA VAL A 108 9.31 -0.86 6.48
C VAL A 108 9.83 -1.71 5.32
N ALA A 109 9.35 -2.94 5.24
CA ALA A 109 9.64 -3.87 4.14
C ALA A 109 8.97 -3.45 2.83
N PRO A 110 9.43 -3.93 1.66
CA PRO A 110 8.71 -3.74 0.40
C PRO A 110 7.28 -4.28 0.48
N THR A 111 6.33 -3.53 -0.09
CA THR A 111 4.91 -3.91 -0.15
C THR A 111 4.72 -5.20 -0.95
N LEU A 112 3.98 -6.17 -0.39
CA LEU A 112 3.48 -7.30 -1.15
C LEU A 112 2.22 -6.87 -1.91
N ASN A 113 2.36 -6.63 -3.22
CA ASN A 113 1.32 -6.02 -4.05
C ASN A 113 0.24 -7.00 -4.57
N TYR A 114 0.39 -8.29 -4.32
CA TYR A 114 -0.53 -9.32 -4.78
C TYR A 114 -1.09 -10.11 -3.60
N GLY A 115 -2.42 -10.11 -3.47
CA GLY A 115 -3.17 -10.73 -2.40
C GLY A 115 -4.08 -11.85 -2.88
N MET A 116 -5.06 -12.23 -2.05
CA MET A 116 -6.09 -13.22 -2.36
C MET A 116 -7.40 -12.51 -2.74
N ALA A 117 -7.56 -12.24 -4.03
CA ALA A 117 -8.69 -11.52 -4.64
C ALA A 117 -9.53 -12.42 -5.58
N LEU A 118 -9.66 -13.72 -5.26
CA LEU A 118 -10.26 -14.68 -6.20
C LEU A 118 -11.70 -14.33 -6.57
N MET A 119 -12.48 -13.73 -5.65
CA MET A 119 -13.88 -13.34 -5.89
C MET A 119 -14.00 -12.25 -6.96
N GLN A 120 -12.99 -11.38 -7.07
CA GLN A 120 -12.92 -10.23 -7.98
C GLN A 120 -12.38 -10.60 -9.38
N MET A 121 -12.06 -11.86 -9.66
CA MET A 121 -11.42 -12.29 -10.91
C MET A 121 -12.31 -12.20 -12.17
N ALA A 122 -13.61 -11.93 -12.01
CA ALA A 122 -14.49 -11.62 -13.14
C ALA A 122 -14.27 -10.20 -13.69
N PHE A 123 -13.59 -9.33 -12.95
CA PHE A 123 -13.29 -7.96 -13.35
C PHE A 123 -11.90 -7.85 -14.00
N PRO A 124 -11.78 -7.20 -15.17
CA PRO A 124 -10.51 -7.10 -15.87
C PRO A 124 -9.42 -6.39 -15.05
N GLY A 125 -8.24 -6.99 -15.00
CA GLY A 125 -7.07 -6.43 -14.33
C GLY A 125 -6.84 -6.91 -12.89
N THR A 126 -7.83 -7.56 -12.26
CA THR A 126 -7.62 -8.25 -10.98
C THR A 126 -6.55 -9.34 -11.14
N LEU A 127 -5.56 -9.35 -10.25
CA LEU A 127 -4.47 -10.32 -10.19
C LEU A 127 -4.45 -10.94 -8.80
N SER A 128 -4.82 -12.22 -8.72
CA SER A 128 -5.04 -12.92 -7.45
C SER A 128 -4.12 -14.13 -7.28
N LEU A 129 -3.53 -14.24 -6.09
CA LEU A 129 -2.90 -15.47 -5.63
C LEU A 129 -3.98 -16.42 -5.08
N ARG A 130 -3.78 -17.71 -5.30
CA ARG A 130 -4.57 -18.74 -4.59
C ARG A 130 -4.27 -18.63 -3.08
N PRO A 131 -5.21 -18.96 -2.18
CA PRO A 131 -4.96 -18.98 -0.75
C PRO A 131 -3.70 -19.75 -0.37
N THR A 132 -3.49 -20.95 -0.92
CA THR A 132 -2.30 -21.76 -0.66
C THR A 132 -1.00 -21.12 -1.14
N THR A 133 -1.06 -20.33 -2.22
CA THR A 133 0.11 -19.62 -2.75
C THR A 133 0.44 -18.39 -1.89
N LEU A 134 -0.57 -17.64 -1.44
CA LEU A 134 -0.35 -16.54 -0.52
C LEU A 134 0.16 -17.03 0.84
N ILE A 135 -0.35 -18.15 1.36
CA ILE A 135 0.16 -18.78 2.60
C ILE A 135 1.64 -19.12 2.45
N ALA A 136 2.02 -19.84 1.39
CA ALA A 136 3.41 -20.22 1.16
C ALA A 136 4.32 -19.00 1.00
N ALA A 137 3.90 -17.98 0.23
CA ALA A 137 4.68 -16.76 0.04
C ALA A 137 4.88 -15.99 1.36
N LEU A 138 3.82 -15.83 2.17
CA LEU A 138 3.93 -15.17 3.47
C LEU A 138 4.80 -15.97 4.43
N GLU A 139 4.69 -17.29 4.46
CA GLU A 139 5.55 -18.14 5.27
C GLU A 139 7.03 -17.97 4.88
N ASP A 140 7.35 -18.01 3.58
CA ASP A 140 8.71 -17.79 3.08
C ASP A 140 9.25 -16.42 3.49
N LEU A 141 8.45 -15.35 3.36
CA LEU A 141 8.85 -14.00 3.75
C LEU A 141 9.07 -13.87 5.26
N LEU A 142 8.15 -14.40 6.07
CA LEU A 142 8.26 -14.39 7.53
C LEU A 142 9.50 -15.17 8.01
N ARG A 143 9.76 -16.34 7.43
CA ARG A 143 10.94 -17.16 7.74
C ARG A 143 12.23 -16.51 7.25
N ALA A 144 12.21 -15.82 6.12
CA ALA A 144 13.37 -15.06 5.62
C ALA A 144 13.70 -13.90 6.57
N LEU A 145 12.71 -13.10 6.97
CA LEU A 145 12.88 -12.04 7.97
C LEU A 145 13.43 -12.62 9.28
N TYR A 146 12.86 -13.73 9.76
CA TYR A 146 13.36 -14.43 10.94
C TYR A 146 14.81 -14.88 10.81
N ARG A 147 15.18 -15.51 9.68
CA ARG A 147 16.54 -15.95 9.40
C ARG A 147 17.56 -14.80 9.50
N HIS A 148 17.17 -13.61 9.08
CA HIS A 148 18.07 -12.44 9.08
C HIS A 148 18.21 -11.76 10.44
N GLY A 149 17.31 -12.01 11.40
CA GLY A 149 17.41 -11.47 12.75
C GLY A 149 16.16 -10.72 13.22
N PHE A 150 15.21 -10.45 12.33
CA PHE A 150 13.92 -9.89 12.74
C PHE A 150 13.16 -10.91 13.61
N ARG A 151 12.42 -10.43 14.61
CA ARG A 151 11.63 -11.29 15.51
C ARG A 151 10.19 -10.83 15.62
N ARG A 152 9.91 -9.57 15.33
CA ARG A 152 8.58 -8.97 15.49
C ARG A 152 8.14 -8.38 14.14
N VAL A 153 7.26 -9.09 13.43
CA VAL A 153 6.74 -8.65 12.13
C VAL A 153 5.34 -8.07 12.31
N PHE A 154 5.19 -6.76 12.07
CA PHE A 154 3.91 -6.08 12.12
C PHE A 154 3.37 -5.95 10.70
N VAL A 155 2.30 -6.64 10.38
CA VAL A 155 1.71 -6.65 9.03
C VAL A 155 0.62 -5.58 8.96
N VAL A 156 0.81 -4.57 8.11
CA VAL A 156 -0.28 -3.64 7.78
C VAL A 156 -1.00 -4.23 6.58
N ASN A 157 -2.17 -4.82 6.82
CA ASN A 157 -2.95 -5.48 5.78
C ASN A 157 -3.98 -4.51 5.20
N GLY A 158 -3.94 -4.35 3.88
CA GLY A 158 -4.81 -3.46 3.10
C GLY A 158 -5.99 -4.18 2.45
N HIS A 159 -6.07 -5.52 2.53
CA HIS A 159 -7.13 -6.30 1.89
C HIS A 159 -7.78 -7.31 2.83
N GLY A 160 -9.10 -7.29 2.93
CA GLY A 160 -9.89 -8.25 3.70
C GLY A 160 -9.68 -9.71 3.27
N GLY A 161 -9.49 -9.97 1.97
CA GLY A 161 -9.28 -11.33 1.43
C GLY A 161 -8.02 -12.02 1.94
N ASN A 162 -7.02 -11.25 2.36
CA ASN A 162 -5.75 -11.79 2.86
C ASN A 162 -5.83 -12.39 4.27
N ALA A 163 -6.81 -11.99 5.08
CA ALA A 163 -6.81 -12.23 6.52
C ALA A 163 -6.65 -13.71 6.91
N ALA A 164 -7.40 -14.61 6.27
CA ALA A 164 -7.33 -16.04 6.56
C ALA A 164 -5.97 -16.67 6.17
N ALA A 165 -5.42 -16.27 5.03
CA ALA A 165 -4.12 -16.73 4.56
C ALA A 165 -2.99 -16.19 5.45
N LEU A 166 -3.06 -14.92 5.84
CA LEU A 166 -2.11 -14.28 6.74
C LEU A 166 -2.09 -14.96 8.10
N SER A 167 -3.26 -15.20 8.71
CA SER A 167 -3.36 -15.88 10.00
C SER A 167 -2.77 -17.29 9.93
N SER A 168 -3.07 -18.05 8.87
CA SER A 168 -2.54 -19.40 8.67
C SER A 168 -1.01 -19.39 8.51
N ALA A 169 -0.48 -18.51 7.65
CA ALA A 169 0.95 -18.39 7.43
C ALA A 169 1.71 -17.97 8.69
N ALA A 170 1.17 -17.01 9.46
CA ALA A 170 1.75 -16.59 10.73
C ALA A 170 1.79 -17.74 11.75
N GLN A 171 0.70 -18.51 11.86
CA GLN A 171 0.65 -19.67 12.76
C GLN A 171 1.68 -20.73 12.38
N MET A 172 1.81 -21.04 11.08
CA MET A 172 2.79 -22.01 10.56
C MET A 172 4.23 -21.53 10.76
N ALA A 173 4.55 -20.30 10.36
CA ALA A 173 5.90 -19.75 10.43
C ALA A 173 6.41 -19.69 11.88
N THR A 174 5.54 -19.42 12.85
CA THR A 174 5.91 -19.32 14.27
C THR A 174 6.18 -20.67 14.94
N GLN A 175 5.70 -21.81 14.40
CA GLN A 175 5.93 -23.12 15.03
C GLN A 175 7.42 -23.52 15.04
N ASP A 176 8.14 -23.28 13.95
CA ASP A 176 9.55 -23.67 13.83
C ASP A 176 10.52 -22.48 13.90
N ALA A 177 10.04 -21.32 14.35
CA ALA A 177 10.84 -20.10 14.49
C ALA A 177 10.71 -19.54 15.92
N PRO A 178 11.40 -20.14 16.92
CA PRO A 178 11.33 -19.68 18.30
C PRO A 178 11.65 -18.18 18.41
N GLY A 179 10.70 -17.41 18.96
CA GLY A 179 10.81 -15.96 19.13
C GLY A 179 10.25 -15.13 17.97
N LEU A 180 9.85 -15.73 16.84
CA LEU A 180 9.08 -15.03 15.83
C LEU A 180 7.68 -14.72 16.38
N ARG A 181 7.25 -13.47 16.26
CA ARG A 181 5.91 -12.99 16.62
C ARG A 181 5.38 -12.16 15.47
N VAL A 182 4.12 -12.39 15.12
CA VAL A 182 3.45 -11.69 14.02
C VAL A 182 2.16 -11.06 14.56
N LYS A 183 1.92 -9.80 14.21
CA LYS A 183 0.66 -9.09 14.44
C LYS A 183 0.18 -8.52 13.11
N SER A 184 -1.13 -8.31 12.96
CA SER A 184 -1.68 -7.56 11.84
C SER A 184 -2.51 -6.38 12.31
N PHE A 185 -2.61 -5.38 11.44
CA PHE A 185 -3.46 -4.21 11.60
C PHE A 185 -4.23 -3.97 10.30
N GLU A 186 -5.53 -3.81 10.43
CA GLU A 186 -6.47 -3.48 9.36
C GLU A 186 -7.31 -2.27 9.80
N TRP A 187 -7.12 -1.13 9.14
CA TRP A 187 -7.76 0.13 9.57
C TRP A 187 -9.28 0.05 9.64
N TRP A 188 -9.92 -0.75 8.77
CA TRP A 188 -11.38 -0.89 8.71
C TRP A 188 -11.96 -1.77 9.81
N THR A 189 -11.13 -2.54 10.53
CA THR A 189 -11.56 -3.35 11.68
C THR A 189 -11.27 -2.66 13.02
N ASP A 190 -10.34 -1.72 13.03
CA ASP A 190 -10.02 -0.90 14.20
C ASP A 190 -11.11 0.14 14.47
N ALA A 191 -11.64 0.13 15.70
CA ALA A 191 -12.79 0.94 16.08
C ALA A 191 -12.50 2.44 16.05
N GLU A 192 -11.28 2.87 16.40
CA GLU A 192 -10.93 4.28 16.43
C GLU A 192 -10.69 4.85 15.03
N SER A 193 -10.04 4.09 14.14
CA SER A 193 -9.88 4.43 12.73
C SER A 193 -11.23 4.51 12.03
N TYR A 194 -12.05 3.45 12.15
CA TYR A 194 -13.33 3.39 11.46
C TYR A 194 -14.32 4.45 11.97
N ARG A 195 -14.20 4.87 13.24
CA ARG A 195 -15.00 5.98 13.78
C ARG A 195 -14.80 7.30 13.03
N VAL A 196 -13.61 7.57 12.47
CA VAL A 196 -13.38 8.76 11.64
C VAL A 196 -14.30 8.75 10.41
N VAL A 197 -14.42 7.59 9.76
CA VAL A 197 -15.33 7.40 8.61
C VAL A 197 -16.77 7.67 9.03
N ILE A 198 -17.20 7.09 10.15
CA ILE A 198 -18.58 7.25 10.64
C ILE A 198 -18.89 8.69 11.04
N GLU A 199 -17.98 9.38 11.75
CA GLU A 199 -18.20 10.74 12.21
C GLU A 199 -18.22 11.75 11.05
N MET A 200 -17.40 11.55 10.02
CA MET A 200 -17.25 12.51 8.93
C MET A 200 -18.11 12.21 7.70
N LEU A 201 -18.45 10.94 7.46
CA LEU A 201 -19.28 10.51 6.33
C LEU A 201 -20.67 10.00 6.77
N GLY A 202 -20.94 9.84 8.06
CA GLY A 202 -22.19 9.28 8.58
C GLY A 202 -22.25 7.76 8.46
N GLU A 203 -23.47 7.19 8.40
CA GLU A 203 -23.71 5.73 8.21
C GLU A 203 -23.41 5.24 6.78
N GLN A 204 -22.35 5.79 6.18
CA GLN A 204 -21.74 5.37 4.93
C GLN A 204 -21.00 4.05 5.17
N VAL A 205 -21.77 2.96 5.25
CA VAL A 205 -21.25 1.60 5.47
C VAL A 205 -20.93 0.95 4.12
N GLY A 206 -19.70 0.45 3.99
CA GLY A 206 -19.26 -0.35 2.85
C GLY A 206 -18.05 -1.20 3.24
N SER A 207 -17.88 -2.32 2.55
CA SER A 207 -16.80 -3.28 2.80
C SER A 207 -15.79 -3.39 1.66
N HIS A 208 -16.07 -2.79 0.50
CA HIS A 208 -15.19 -2.80 -0.66
C HIS A 208 -15.57 -1.71 -1.67
N ALA A 209 -14.55 -1.06 -2.26
CA ALA A 209 -14.67 0.19 -3.02
C ALA A 209 -15.44 1.26 -2.24
N SER A 210 -15.21 1.28 -0.92
CA SER A 210 -16.00 1.99 0.07
C SER A 210 -15.70 3.50 0.07
N PRO A 211 -16.57 4.32 0.68
CA PRO A 211 -16.28 5.73 0.92
C PRO A 211 -14.99 5.96 1.72
N GLY A 212 -14.66 5.07 2.66
CA GLY A 212 -13.41 5.15 3.45
C GLY A 212 -12.15 4.91 2.62
N GLU A 213 -12.14 3.84 1.81
CA GLU A 213 -11.04 3.55 0.87
C GLU A 213 -10.89 4.68 -0.16
N THR A 214 -12.01 5.15 -0.68
CA THR A 214 -12.02 6.28 -1.62
C THR A 214 -11.45 7.54 -1.00
N ALA A 215 -11.78 7.82 0.26
CA ALA A 215 -11.23 8.96 0.99
C ALA A 215 -9.71 8.83 1.17
N LEU A 216 -9.23 7.66 1.64
CA LEU A 216 -7.79 7.38 1.73
C LEU A 216 -7.09 7.59 0.39
N MET A 217 -7.63 7.03 -0.68
CA MET A 217 -7.10 7.18 -2.03
C MET A 217 -7.05 8.62 -2.53
N LEU A 218 -8.05 9.45 -2.20
CA LEU A 218 -8.03 10.90 -2.50
C LEU A 218 -6.88 11.61 -1.78
N ALA A 219 -6.56 11.20 -0.55
CA ALA A 219 -5.44 11.76 0.22
C ALA A 219 -4.08 11.29 -0.34
N ILE A 220 -3.91 9.98 -0.56
CA ILE A 220 -2.60 9.36 -0.86
C ILE A 220 -2.25 9.31 -2.35
N CYS A 221 -3.22 9.05 -3.22
CA CYS A 221 -3.00 8.82 -4.65
C CYS A 221 -4.17 9.33 -5.51
N PRO A 222 -4.47 10.66 -5.47
CA PRO A 222 -5.63 11.23 -6.16
C PRO A 222 -5.64 11.00 -7.67
N ARG A 223 -4.48 10.77 -8.28
CA ARG A 223 -4.33 10.44 -9.71
C ARG A 223 -4.94 9.09 -10.11
N ALA A 224 -5.20 8.23 -9.14
CA ALA A 224 -5.81 6.91 -9.31
C ALA A 224 -7.28 6.91 -8.84
N VAL A 225 -7.89 8.08 -8.70
CA VAL A 225 -9.30 8.27 -8.34
C VAL A 225 -10.03 8.95 -9.49
N TYR A 226 -11.12 8.33 -9.92
CA TYR A 226 -11.99 8.72 -11.04
C TYR A 226 -13.45 8.79 -10.54
N LEU A 227 -13.71 9.64 -9.55
CA LEU A 227 -15.00 9.73 -8.85
C LEU A 227 -16.20 9.86 -9.79
N GLU A 228 -16.02 10.53 -10.93
CA GLU A 228 -17.04 10.71 -11.97
C GLU A 228 -17.50 9.39 -12.62
N ARG A 229 -16.72 8.31 -12.46
CA ARG A 229 -17.06 6.97 -12.96
C ARG A 229 -17.87 6.14 -11.97
N SER A 230 -18.04 6.60 -10.74
CA SER A 230 -18.94 5.96 -9.78
C SER A 230 -20.38 6.00 -10.32
N THR A 231 -21.06 4.86 -10.27
CA THR A 231 -22.44 4.70 -10.74
C THR A 231 -23.47 5.40 -9.85
N GLY A 232 -23.07 5.80 -8.65
CA GLY A 232 -23.90 6.63 -7.80
C GLY A 232 -25.14 5.94 -7.26
N ARG A 233 -24.97 4.80 -6.56
CA ARG A 233 -26.11 3.99 -6.07
C ARG A 233 -26.90 4.71 -4.96
N ASP A 234 -28.23 4.71 -5.10
CA ASP A 234 -29.14 5.27 -4.09
C ASP A 234 -29.25 4.41 -2.81
N ALA A 235 -29.08 3.08 -2.93
CA ALA A 235 -29.21 2.14 -1.81
C ALA A 235 -27.99 1.22 -1.67
N PRO A 236 -27.55 0.90 -0.44
CA PRO A 236 -26.41 0.02 -0.21
C PRO A 236 -26.71 -1.41 -0.65
N VAL A 237 -25.77 -2.02 -1.37
CA VAL A 237 -25.79 -3.48 -1.54
C VAL A 237 -25.19 -4.11 -0.30
N LYS A 238 -25.99 -4.90 0.43
CA LYS A 238 -25.50 -5.56 1.64
C LYS A 238 -24.32 -6.49 1.31
N PRO A 239 -23.21 -6.41 2.06
CA PRO A 239 -22.15 -7.40 1.97
C PRO A 239 -22.69 -8.80 2.22
N SER A 240 -22.14 -9.77 1.52
CA SER A 240 -22.53 -11.17 1.62
C SER A 240 -21.37 -11.99 2.18
N ARG A 241 -21.68 -12.92 3.09
CA ARG A 241 -20.72 -13.92 3.58
C ARG A 241 -20.72 -15.19 2.74
N GLU A 242 -21.52 -15.23 1.69
CA GLU A 242 -21.65 -16.37 0.79
C GLU A 242 -20.44 -16.44 -0.15
N MET A 243 -19.76 -17.59 -0.15
CA MET A 243 -18.73 -17.90 -1.15
C MET A 243 -19.42 -18.42 -2.40
N THR A 244 -19.17 -17.80 -3.55
CA THR A 244 -19.84 -18.12 -4.80
C THR A 244 -18.87 -18.02 -5.98
N THR A 245 -19.33 -18.31 -7.20
CA THR A 245 -18.50 -18.17 -8.40
C THR A 245 -18.20 -16.71 -8.69
N VAL A 246 -17.11 -16.45 -9.41
CA VAL A 246 -16.72 -15.09 -9.80
C VAL A 246 -17.80 -14.42 -10.67
N GLN A 247 -18.53 -15.20 -11.47
CA GLN A 247 -19.68 -14.71 -12.25
C GLN A 247 -20.85 -14.29 -11.37
N ASN A 248 -21.20 -15.09 -10.35
CA ASN A 248 -22.27 -14.74 -9.41
C ASN A 248 -21.90 -13.51 -8.58
N PHE A 249 -20.63 -13.38 -8.19
CA PHE A 249 -20.12 -12.19 -7.51
C PHE A 249 -20.27 -10.95 -8.39
N ALA A 250 -19.81 -11.00 -9.65
CA ALA A 250 -19.96 -9.89 -10.59
C ALA A 250 -21.42 -9.55 -10.92
N GLN A 251 -22.32 -10.54 -10.95
CA GLN A 251 -23.76 -10.29 -11.12
C GLN A 251 -24.35 -9.56 -9.90
N LYS A 252 -23.89 -9.89 -8.69
CA LYS A 252 -24.34 -9.27 -7.45
C LYS A 252 -23.80 -7.85 -7.27
N TYR A 253 -22.56 -7.61 -7.67
CA TYR A 253 -21.85 -6.34 -7.55
C TYR A 253 -21.38 -5.85 -8.94
N PRO A 254 -22.28 -5.52 -9.87
CA PRO A 254 -21.94 -5.27 -11.28
C PRO A 254 -21.08 -4.03 -11.54
N ASP A 255 -20.91 -3.16 -10.54
CA ASP A 255 -19.99 -2.03 -10.58
C ASP A 255 -18.83 -2.15 -9.59
N GLY A 256 -18.66 -3.32 -8.95
CA GLY A 256 -17.62 -3.62 -7.97
C GLY A 256 -17.91 -3.17 -6.54
N ILE A 257 -18.80 -2.19 -6.33
CA ILE A 257 -18.98 -1.59 -5.01
C ILE A 257 -19.82 -2.50 -4.09
N MET A 258 -19.26 -2.85 -2.93
CA MET A 258 -19.95 -3.56 -1.84
C MET A 258 -20.27 -2.58 -0.70
N GLY A 259 -21.42 -1.90 -0.81
CA GLY A 259 -21.82 -0.92 0.19
C GLY A 259 -22.56 0.24 -0.44
N ARG A 260 -22.39 1.43 0.15
CA ARG A 260 -22.94 2.70 -0.34
C ARG A 260 -22.05 3.36 -1.39
N ASP A 261 -22.62 4.40 -2.00
CA ASP A 261 -21.96 5.26 -2.98
C ASP A 261 -20.74 6.02 -2.40
N PRO A 262 -19.56 5.88 -3.02
CA PRO A 262 -18.31 6.51 -2.57
C PRO A 262 -18.21 8.01 -2.87
N ARG A 263 -19.15 8.62 -3.62
CA ARG A 263 -19.06 10.04 -4.02
C ARG A 263 -19.06 11.05 -2.87
N GLY A 264 -19.49 10.63 -1.67
CA GLY A 264 -19.38 11.46 -0.46
C GLY A 264 -17.96 11.55 0.10
N ALA A 265 -17.03 10.72 -0.34
CA ALA A 265 -15.65 10.73 0.13
C ALA A 265 -14.91 12.02 -0.26
N THR A 266 -14.13 12.56 0.66
CA THR A 266 -13.29 13.74 0.42
C THR A 266 -11.85 13.49 0.83
N ARG A 267 -10.93 14.33 0.35
CA ARG A 267 -9.52 14.31 0.75
C ARG A 267 -9.38 14.50 2.25
N GLU A 268 -10.15 15.41 2.84
CA GLU A 268 -10.07 15.76 4.26
C GLU A 268 -10.42 14.58 5.16
N VAL A 269 -11.42 13.77 4.76
CA VAL A 269 -11.75 12.51 5.44
C VAL A 269 -10.58 11.54 5.33
N GLY A 270 -9.97 11.43 4.15
CA GLY A 270 -8.82 10.56 3.91
C GLY A 270 -7.61 10.93 4.75
N GLU A 271 -7.30 12.22 4.85
CA GLU A 271 -6.20 12.73 5.67
C GLU A 271 -6.44 12.48 7.16
N ALA A 272 -7.67 12.68 7.64
CA ALA A 272 -8.04 12.39 9.02
C ALA A 272 -7.96 10.89 9.34
N LEU A 273 -8.47 10.04 8.44
CA LEU A 273 -8.44 8.58 8.57
C LEU A 273 -6.99 8.07 8.55
N LEU A 274 -6.20 8.48 7.55
CA LEU A 274 -4.78 8.10 7.44
C LEU A 274 -4.02 8.47 8.71
N LYS A 275 -4.18 9.71 9.19
CA LYS A 275 -3.53 10.18 10.42
C LYS A 275 -3.92 9.30 11.61
N LYS A 276 -5.22 9.00 11.77
CA LYS A 276 -5.69 8.17 12.88
C LYS A 276 -5.15 6.74 12.80
N SER A 277 -5.18 6.13 11.63
CA SER A 277 -4.65 4.77 11.43
C SER A 277 -3.15 4.69 11.66
N VAL A 278 -2.38 5.71 11.24
CA VAL A 278 -0.94 5.82 11.53
C VAL A 278 -0.69 5.94 13.03
N GLU A 279 -1.43 6.80 13.74
CA GLU A 279 -1.28 6.98 15.20
C GLU A 279 -1.50 5.65 15.96
N ILE A 280 -2.51 4.88 15.55
CA ILE A 280 -2.87 3.61 16.20
C ILE A 280 -1.85 2.52 15.89
N CYS A 281 -1.51 2.37 14.61
CA CYS A 281 -0.47 1.44 14.18
C CYS A 281 0.87 1.72 14.88
N ALA A 282 1.29 2.98 14.94
CA ALA A 282 2.51 3.40 15.64
C ALA A 282 2.43 3.11 17.15
N ARG A 283 1.28 3.36 17.78
CA ARG A 283 1.06 3.06 19.21
C ARG A 283 1.14 1.58 19.51
N GLU A 284 0.55 0.72 18.67
CA GLU A 284 0.64 -0.73 18.82
C GLU A 284 2.07 -1.24 18.64
N ILE A 285 2.81 -0.73 17.66
CA ILE A 285 4.21 -1.07 17.41
C ILE A 285 5.11 -0.61 18.57
N ALA A 286 4.90 0.60 19.08
CA ALA A 286 5.68 1.16 20.20
C ALA A 286 5.40 0.42 21.52
N GLY A 287 4.15 0.01 21.75
CA GLY A 287 3.77 -0.81 22.90
C GLY A 287 4.14 -2.29 22.77
N TRP A 288 4.71 -2.71 21.63
CA TRP A 288 5.05 -4.10 21.37
C TRP A 288 6.40 -4.47 21.99
N THR A 289 6.39 -4.75 23.29
CA THR A 289 7.52 -5.36 24.01
C THR A 289 7.61 -6.86 23.74
#